data_AF-A0A7J2MZE9-F1
#
_entry.id   AF-A0A7J2MZE9-F1
#
_cell.length_a   1.000
_cell.length_b   1.000
_cell.length_c   1.000
_cell.angle_alpha   90.00
_cell.angle_beta   90.00
_cell.angle_gamma   90.00
#
_symmetry.space_group_name_H-M   'P 1'
#
loop_
_entity.id
_entity.type
_entity.pdbx_description
1 polymer ?
#
loop_
_entity_poly.entity_id
_entity_poly.type
_entity_poly.pdbx_seq_one_letter_code
_entity_poly.pdbx_strand_id
1 'polypeptide(L)' 'MPANLPAEFYKLQEAYSKCKDLREKIEILREMLSVIPKHKGTEKVRADIKIKISKFRKELRKAERKKKLLGKKFVIKKE' A
#
# COMPACT_ATOMS: atom_id res chain seq x y z
N MET A 1 -21.35 9.73 -11.40
CA MET A 1 -20.60 10.97 -11.60
C MET A 1 -19.22 10.59 -12.11
N PRO A 2 -18.74 11.13 -13.25
CA PRO A 2 -17.37 10.90 -13.66
C PRO A 2 -16.45 11.49 -12.59
N ALA A 3 -15.56 10.68 -12.04
CA ALA A 3 -14.57 11.15 -11.09
C ALA A 3 -13.49 11.89 -11.89
N ASN A 4 -13.60 13.21 -11.99
CA ASN A 4 -12.50 14.05 -12.49
C ASN A 4 -11.38 14.01 -11.45
N LEU A 5 -10.50 13.02 -11.60
CA LEU A 5 -9.31 12.87 -10.77
C LEU A 5 -8.22 13.83 -11.28
N PRO A 6 -7.39 14.40 -10.39
CA PRO A 6 -6.29 15.27 -10.81
C PRO A 6 -5.29 14.55 -11.71
N ALA A 7 -4.61 15.28 -12.59
CA ALA A 7 -3.52 14.72 -13.42
C ALA A 7 -2.44 14.02 -12.57
N GLU A 8 -2.19 14.54 -11.37
CA GLU A 8 -1.25 13.98 -10.39
C GLU A 8 -1.65 12.58 -9.93
N PHE A 9 -2.95 12.29 -9.83
CA PHE A 9 -3.43 10.96 -9.47
C PHE A 9 -2.98 9.90 -10.48
N TYR A 10 -3.05 10.21 -11.77
CA TYR A 10 -2.65 9.28 -12.83
C TYR A 10 -1.13 9.02 -12.83
N LYS A 11 -0.32 10.05 -12.56
CA LYS A 11 1.14 9.89 -12.39
C LYS A 11 1.47 8.98 -11.21
N LEU A 12 0.82 9.18 -10.07
CA LEU A 12 0.99 8.33 -8.91
C LEU A 12 0.48 6.90 -9.14
N GLN A 13 -0.60 6.74 -9.91
CA GLN A 13 -1.10 5.42 -10.29
C GLN A 13 -0.11 4.66 -11.17
N GLU A 14 0.56 5.35 -12.11
CA GLU A 14 1.62 4.76 -12.92
C GLU A 14 2.84 4.37 -12.06
N ALA A 15 3.27 5.25 -11.16
CA ALA A 15 4.33 4.96 -10.20
C ALA A 15 3.99 3.73 -9.33
N TYR A 16 2.76 3.67 -8.80
CA TYR A 16 2.26 2.52 -8.04
C TYR A 16 2.31 1.21 -8.84
N SER A 17 2.02 1.28 -10.15
CA SER A 17 2.01 0.11 -11.03
C SER A 17 3.42 -0.39 -11.34
N LYS A 18 4.40 0.51 -11.45
CA LYS A 18 5.83 0.18 -11.65
C LYS A 18 6.53 -0.26 -10.36
N CYS A 19 6.05 0.22 -9.21
CA CYS A 19 6.61 -0.07 -7.91
C CYS A 19 6.48 -1.57 -7.57
N LYS A 20 7.57 -2.18 -7.10
CA LYS A 20 7.59 -3.58 -6.62
C LYS A 20 7.63 -3.68 -5.11
N ASP A 21 8.16 -2.67 -4.43
CA ASP A 21 8.28 -2.67 -2.98
C ASP A 21 6.94 -2.40 -2.29
N LEU A 22 6.65 -3.15 -1.22
CA LEU A 22 5.39 -3.03 -0.47
C LEU A 22 5.31 -1.74 0.35
N ARG A 23 6.44 -1.24 0.87
CA ARG A 23 6.48 0.00 1.65
C ARG A 23 6.29 1.19 0.72
N GLU A 24 7.01 1.23 -0.40
CA GLU A 24 6.84 2.26 -1.42
C GLU A 24 5.41 2.28 -1.97
N LYS A 25 4.79 1.11 -2.23
CA LYS A 25 3.37 1.03 -2.61
C LYS A 25 2.44 1.69 -1.59
N ILE A 26 2.71 1.53 -0.29
CA ILE A 26 1.90 2.14 0.77
C ILE A 26 2.05 3.66 0.75
N GLU A 27 3.25 4.18 0.56
CA GLU A 27 3.51 5.63 0.48
C GLU A 27 2.83 6.25 -0.74
N ILE A 28 2.98 5.63 -1.92
CA ILE A 28 2.31 6.12 -3.14
C ILE A 28 0.79 6.15 -2.96
N LEU A 29 0.20 5.11 -2.35
CA LEU A 29 -1.25 5.09 -2.07
C LEU A 29 -1.68 6.18 -1.07
N ARG A 30 -0.81 6.59 -0.14
CA ARG A 30 -1.07 7.70 0.78
C ARG A 30 -1.06 9.03 0.06
N GLU A 31 -0.10 9.24 -0.84
CA GLU A 31 -0.03 10.42 -1.71
C GLU A 31 -1.26 10.49 -2.62
N MET A 32 -1.66 9.37 -3.23
CA MET A 32 -2.89 9.29 -4.03
C MET A 32 -4.12 9.71 -3.23
N LEU A 33 -4.20 9.35 -1.94
CA LEU A 33 -5.29 9.75 -1.05
C LEU A 33 -5.30 11.24 -0.70
N SER A 34 -4.12 11.88 -0.73
CA SER A 34 -3.94 13.31 -0.46
C SER A 34 -4.42 14.16 -1.62
N VAL A 35 -4.11 13.74 -2.85
CA VAL A 35 -4.49 14.47 -4.07
C VAL A 35 -5.96 14.30 -4.43
N ILE A 36 -6.60 13.19 -4.04
CA ILE A 36 -8.01 12.97 -4.34
C ILE A 36 -8.88 14.01 -3.60
N PRO A 37 -9.76 14.73 -4.34
CA PRO A 37 -10.72 15.66 -3.75
C PRO A 37 -11.59 15.01 -2.65
N LYS A 38 -12.09 15.79 -1.69
CA LYS A 38 -12.92 15.27 -0.58
C LYS A 38 -14.41 15.52 -0.80
N HIS A 39 -14.99 14.93 -1.85
CA HIS A 39 -16.42 15.09 -2.16
C HIS A 39 -17.06 13.76 -2.57
N LYS A 40 -18.40 13.72 -2.62
CA LYS A 40 -19.19 12.51 -2.86
C LYS A 40 -18.78 11.71 -4.12
N GLY A 41 -18.34 12.41 -5.17
CA GLY A 41 -17.88 11.82 -6.43
C GLY A 41 -16.61 10.95 -6.32
N THR A 42 -15.86 11.08 -5.24
CA THR A 42 -14.56 10.40 -5.04
C THR A 42 -14.51 9.53 -3.78
N GLU A 43 -15.62 9.44 -3.02
CA GLU A 43 -15.68 8.65 -1.79
C GLU A 43 -15.33 7.18 -2.03
N LYS A 44 -15.85 6.58 -3.11
CA LYS A 44 -15.54 5.20 -3.49
C LYS A 44 -14.05 5.01 -3.76
N VAL A 45 -13.44 5.90 -4.55
CA VAL A 45 -12.00 5.86 -4.88
C VAL A 45 -11.15 5.97 -3.62
N ARG A 46 -11.51 6.88 -2.70
CA ARG A 46 -10.80 7.03 -1.42
C ARG A 46 -10.94 5.78 -0.55
N ALA A 47 -12.12 5.17 -0.52
CA ALA A 47 -12.36 3.93 0.22
C ALA A 47 -11.51 2.77 -0.32
N ASP A 48 -11.48 2.61 -1.65
CA ASP A 48 -10.69 1.56 -2.31
C ASP A 48 -9.19 1.68 -2.00
N ILE A 49 -8.66 2.90 -2.00
CA ILE A 49 -7.25 3.15 -1.67
C ILE A 49 -6.97 2.83 -0.21
N LYS A 50 -7.85 3.23 0.73
CA LYS A 50 -7.71 2.87 2.15
C LYS A 50 -7.70 1.35 2.36
N ILE A 51 -8.56 0.62 1.65
CA ILE A 51 -8.61 -0.84 1.69
C ILE A 51 -7.28 -1.43 1.19
N LYS A 52 -6.74 -0.94 0.07
CA LYS A 52 -5.43 -1.37 -0.47
C LYS A 52 -4.30 -1.13 0.53
N ILE A 53 -4.23 0.06 1.15
CA ILE A 53 -3.23 0.38 2.19
C ILE A 53 -3.32 -0.62 3.35
N SER A 54 -4.52 -0.93 3.83
CA SER A 54 -4.73 -1.89 4.92
C SER A 54 -4.25 -3.29 4.56
N LYS A 55 -4.52 -3.74 3.32
CA LYS A 55 -4.04 -5.02 2.79
C LYS A 55 -2.51 -5.08 2.75
N PHE A 56 -1.84 -4.09 2.14
CA PHE A 56 -0.38 -4.07 2.05
C PHE A 56 0.30 -3.95 3.42
N ARG A 57 -0.26 -3.18 4.36
CA ARG A 57 0.25 -3.14 5.75
C ARG A 57 0.14 -4.49 6.47
N LYS A 58 -0.88 -5.30 6.16
CA LYS A 58 -1.00 -6.66 6.70
C LYS A 58 0.03 -7.60 6.05
N GLU A 59 0.24 -7.49 4.74
CA GLU A 59 1.25 -8.28 4.02
C GLU A 59 2.67 -7.99 4.49
N LEU A 60 3.01 -6.72 4.66
CA LEU A 60 4.32 -6.30 5.17
C LEU A 60 4.59 -6.91 6.55
N ARG A 61 3.63 -6.82 7.48
CA ARG A 61 3.75 -7.42 8.82
C ARG A 61 3.88 -8.94 8.77
N LYS A 62 3.17 -9.61 7.86
CA LYS A 62 3.30 -11.08 7.67
C LYS A 62 4.69 -11.44 7.16
N ALA A 63 5.24 -10.70 6.20
CA ALA A 63 6.58 -10.91 5.68
C ALA A 63 7.66 -10.73 6.76
N GLU A 64 7.55 -9.68 7.57
CA GLU A 64 8.45 -9.43 8.71
C GLU A 64 8.38 -10.54 9.76
N ARG A 65 7.16 -11.00 10.11
CA ARG A 65 6.97 -12.13 11.04
C ARG A 65 7.58 -13.42 10.50
N LYS A 66 7.42 -13.71 9.21
CA LYS A 66 8.00 -14.90 8.56
C LYS A 66 9.54 -14.85 8.60
N LYS A 67 10.14 -13.69 8.31
CA LYS A 67 11.59 -13.47 8.42
C LYS A 67 12.11 -13.72 9.84
N LYS A 68 11.39 -13.23 10.86
CA LYS A 68 11.73 -13.45 12.28
C LYS A 68 11.64 -14.93 12.69
N LEU A 69 10.64 -15.66 12.20
CA LEU A 69 10.48 -17.09 12.46
C LEU A 69 11.58 -17.93 11.81
N LEU A 70 11.97 -17.60 10.57
CA LEU A 70 13.10 -18.24 9.89
C LEU A 70 14.39 -18.02 10.68
N GLY A 71 14.69 -16.79 11.09
CA GLY A 71 15.88 -16.47 11.90
C GLY A 71 15.94 -17.24 13.22
N LYS A 72 14.80 -17.48 13.89
CA LYS A 72 14.74 -18.29 15.12
C LYS A 72 15.06 -19.77 14.90
N LYS A 73 14.72 -20.35 13.74
CA LYS A 73 15.00 -21.78 13.45
C LYS A 73 16.50 -22.06 13.31
N PHE A 74 17.29 -21.12 12.80
CA PHE A 74 18.74 -21.31 12.63
C PHE A 74 19.54 -21.12 13.93
N VAL A 75 18.95 -20.51 14.96
CA VAL A 75 19.64 -20.22 16.24
C VAL A 75 19.54 -21.38 17.25
N ILE A 76 18.72 -22.40 16.97
CA ILE A 76 18.68 -23.61 17.82
C ILE A 76 19.85 -24.51 17.40
N LYS A 77 21.03 -24.20 17.94
CA LYS A 77 22.18 -25.11 17.98
C LYS A 77 21.82 -26.25 18.94
N LYS A 78 21.82 -27.49 18.45
CA LYS A 78 21.79 -28.69 19.30
C LYS A 78 23.08 -28.71 20.13
N GLU A 79 22.92 -28.67 21.44
CA GLU A 79 23.84 -29.34 22.37
C GLU A 79 23.44 -30.81 22.46
#